data_AF-A0A017RRZ6-F1
#
_entry.id   AF-A0A017RRZ6-F1
#
_cell.length_a   1.000
_cell.length_b   1.000
_cell.length_c   1.000
_cell.angle_alpha   90.00
_cell.angle_beta   90.00
_cell.angle_gamma   90.00
#
_symmetry.space_group_name_H-M   'P 1'
#
loop_
_entity.id
_entity.type
_entity.pdbx_description
1 polymer ?
#
loop_
_entity_poly.entity_id
_entity_poly.type
_entity_poly.pdbx_seq_one_letter_code
_entity_poly.pdbx_strand_id
1 'polypeptide(L)' 'MSKEELRAQWLERIKAYKASGLTQAAFCKENNLNIKQLCYWLRKYRNKIMWDI' A
#
# COMPACT_ATOMS: atom_id res chain seq x y z
N MET A 1 15.01 -1.89 -9.23
CA MET A 1 13.71 -1.18 -9.16
C MET A 1 13.95 0.30 -9.01
N SER A 2 13.42 1.09 -9.93
CA SER A 2 13.34 2.54 -9.83
C SER A 2 12.37 2.94 -8.71
N LYS A 3 12.45 4.21 -8.30
CA LYS A 3 11.49 4.79 -7.34
C LYS A 3 10.05 4.74 -7.88
N GLU A 4 9.87 4.73 -9.19
CA GLU A 4 8.57 4.68 -9.86
C GLU A 4 7.97 3.28 -9.83
N GLU A 5 8.76 2.25 -10.11
CA GLU A 5 8.31 0.84 -10.00
C GLU A 5 7.86 0.50 -8.59
N LEU A 6 8.60 0.98 -7.57
CA LEU A 6 8.22 0.79 -6.17
C LEU A 6 6.88 1.48 -5.86
N ARG A 7 6.66 2.70 -6.38
CA ARG A 7 5.40 3.43 -6.19
C ARG A 7 4.23 2.72 -6.87
N ALA A 8 4.43 2.20 -8.08
CA ALA A 8 3.41 1.43 -8.79
C ALA A 8 2.99 0.19 -7.99
N GLN A 9 3.95 -0.57 -7.45
CA GLN A 9 3.66 -1.72 -6.60
C GLN A 9 2.93 -1.34 -5.31
N TRP A 10 3.32 -0.23 -4.67
CA TRP A 10 2.63 0.23 -3.46
C TRP A 10 1.19 0.61 -3.79
N LEU A 11 0.98 1.29 -4.92
CA LEU A 11 -0.35 1.66 -5.37
C LEU A 11 -1.23 0.45 -5.66
N GLU A 12 -0.70 -0.54 -6.38
CA GLU A 12 -1.41 -1.79 -6.66
C GLU A 12 -1.83 -2.49 -5.36
N ARG A 13 -0.90 -2.61 -4.40
CA ARG A 13 -1.20 -3.21 -3.08
C ARG A 13 -2.21 -2.42 -2.27
N ILE A 14 -2.17 -1.08 -2.31
CA ILE A 14 -3.17 -0.24 -1.65
C ILE A 14 -4.55 -0.41 -2.31
N LYS A 15 -4.62 -0.49 -3.65
CA LYS A 15 -5.88 -0.73 -4.37
C LYS A 15 -6.45 -2.10 -4.00
N ALA A 16 -5.62 -3.14 -4.01
CA ALA A 16 -6.01 -4.49 -3.59
C ALA A 16 -6.51 -4.52 -2.13
N TYR A 17 -5.80 -3.85 -1.22
CA TYR A 17 -6.23 -3.71 0.18
C TYR A 17 -7.61 -3.01 0.30
N LYS A 18 -7.82 -1.90 -0.43
CA LYS A 18 -9.10 -1.19 -0.38
C LYS A 18 -10.25 -2.01 -0.97
N ALA A 19 -9.98 -2.80 -2.02
CA ALA A 19 -10.97 -3.65 -2.66
C ALA A 19 -11.31 -4.91 -1.85
N SER A 20 -10.40 -5.40 -1.01
CA SER A 20 -10.60 -6.64 -0.24
C SER A 20 -11.59 -6.49 0.91
N GLY A 21 -11.85 -5.27 1.40
CA GLY A 21 -12.68 -5.03 2.58
C GLY A 21 -12.12 -5.60 3.88
N LEU A 22 -10.89 -6.13 3.86
CA LEU A 22 -10.24 -6.74 5.01
C LEU A 22 -9.67 -5.68 5.96
N THR A 23 -9.45 -6.08 7.20
CA THR A 23 -8.56 -5.31 8.09
C THR A 23 -7.12 -5.38 7.60
N GLN A 24 -6.30 -4.39 7.95
CA GLN A 24 -4.88 -4.35 7.56
C GLN A 24 -4.14 -5.63 7.99
N ALA A 25 -4.42 -6.15 9.19
CA ALA A 25 -3.80 -7.36 9.71
C ALA A 25 -4.17 -8.61 8.90
N ALA A 26 -5.46 -8.76 8.54
CA ALA A 26 -5.93 -9.88 7.73
C ALA A 26 -5.33 -9.82 6.32
N PHE A 27 -5.37 -8.65 5.67
CA PHE A 27 -4.77 -8.47 4.35
C PHE A 27 -3.26 -8.73 4.35
N CYS A 28 -2.55 -8.24 5.37
CA CYS A 28 -1.11 -8.50 5.51
C CYS A 28 -0.80 -9.98 5.72
N LYS A 29 -1.61 -10.69 6.50
CA LYS A 29 -1.46 -12.13 6.72
C LYS A 29 -1.66 -12.92 5.42
N GLU A 30 -2.70 -12.63 4.66
CA GLU A 30 -3.00 -13.33 3.40
C GLU A 30 -1.96 -13.05 2.31
N ASN A 31 -1.47 -11.81 2.24
CA ASN A 31 -0.57 -11.37 1.19
C ASN A 31 0.91 -11.44 1.60
N ASN A 32 1.23 -12.03 2.76
CA ASN A 32 2.58 -12.07 3.34
C ASN A 32 3.27 -10.69 3.37
N LEU A 33 2.51 -9.66 3.73
CA LEU A 33 2.99 -8.28 3.80
C LEU A 33 3.28 -7.88 5.25
N ASN A 34 4.22 -6.96 5.42
CA ASN A 34 4.47 -6.35 6.71
C ASN A 34 3.43 -5.25 7.00
N ILE A 35 2.74 -5.34 8.14
CA ILE A 35 1.72 -4.37 8.54
C ILE A 35 2.25 -2.94 8.67
N LYS A 36 3.50 -2.77 9.13
CA LYS A 36 4.14 -1.44 9.23
C LYS A 36 4.38 -0.83 7.85
N GLN A 37 4.71 -1.66 6.84
CA GLN A 37 4.86 -1.19 5.46
C GLN A 37 3.53 -0.73 4.89
N LEU A 38 2.45 -1.51 5.07
CA LEU A 38 1.12 -1.12 4.62
C LEU A 38 0.65 0.18 5.29
N CYS A 39 0.83 0.32 6.61
CA CYS A 39 0.55 1.56 7.34
C CYS A 39 1.31 2.76 6.75
N TYR A 40 2.59 2.59 6.45
CA TYR A 40 3.42 3.65 5.87
C TYR A 40 2.92 4.06 4.48
N TRP A 41 2.59 3.09 3.61
CA TRP A 41 2.03 3.34 2.29
C TRP A 41 0.69 4.06 2.36
N LEU A 42 -0.22 3.63 3.25
CA LEU A 42 -1.52 4.27 3.46
C LEU A 42 -1.37 5.71 3.98
N ARG A 43 -0.42 5.97 4.88
CA ARG A 43 -0.13 7.32 5.38
C ARG A 43 0.36 8.24 4.26
N LYS A 44 1.31 7.76 3.45
CA LYS A 44 1.82 8.50 2.27
C LYS A 44 0.74 8.74 1.22
N TYR A 45 -0.12 7.75 1.01
CA TYR A 45 -1.28 7.85 0.11
C TYR A 45 -2.25 8.94 0.57
N ARG A 46 -2.62 8.95 1.87
CA ARG A 46 -3.57 9.91 2.44
C ARG A 46 -3.04 11.35 2.39
N ASN A 47 -1.76 11.54 2.66
CA ASN A 47 -1.18 12.87 2.71
C ASN A 47 -0.94 13.51 1.33
N LYS A 48 -1.39 12.92 0.22
CA LYS A 48 -1.12 13.34 -1.18
C LYS A 48 0.36 13.52 -1.56
N ILE A 49 1.32 13.37 -0.64
CA ILE A 49 2.77 13.53 -0.84
C ILE A 49 3.34 12.63 -1.95
N MET A 50 2.63 11.58 -2.35
CA MET A 50 3.06 10.63 -3.38
C MET A 50 2.34 10.78 -4.72
N TRP A 51 1.45 11.78 -4.87
CA TRP A 51 0.45 11.84 -5.94
C TRP A 51 0.71 12.88 -7.05
N ASP A 52 1.83 13.60 -7.01
CA ASP A 52 2.24 14.53 -8.07
C ASP A 52 3.35 13.91 -8.95
N ILE A 53 3.06 12.76 -9.57
CA ILE A 53 3.75 12.29 -10.78
C ILE A 53 2.70 12.11 -11.87
#